data_AF-A0A9D0LBU5-F1
#
_entry.id   AF-A0A9D0LBU5-F1
#
_cell.length_a   1.000
_cell.length_b   1.000
_cell.length_c   1.000
_cell.angle_alpha   90.00
_cell.angle_beta   90.00
_cell.angle_gamma   90.00
#
_symmetry.space_group_name_H-M   'P 1'
#
loop_
_entity.id
_entity.type
_entity.pdbx_description
1 polymer ?
#
loop_
_entity_poly.entity_id
_entity_poly.type
_entity_poly.pdbx_seq_one_letter_code
_entity_poly.pdbx_strand_id
1 'polypeptide(L)'
;MKREYITRNIALDTGDAELKRKEIKEYFNTTYELYEKLFELLASDEVFYEQPEALRHPLIFYFGHTATFFINKLNVSKIYTKRVNDSFESIFAIGVDEMSWDDLNPNNYEWPSVESVRAYRAEVKDIVNNIIDSMDISLSIGWESPWWVIMMGIEHERIHLETSSVLIRQLDIEHVVPEHPLWSICEEFSTQEYPQNRLLSVEAKVIVLGRDRSNPRYYGWDNEFGEEKFAVAA
;
A
#
# COMPACT_ATOMS: atom_id res chain seq x y z
N MET A 1 14.33 -9.00 -8.13
CA MET A 1 12.88 -8.77 -8.38
C MET A 1 12.60 -8.91 -9.87
N LYS A 2 11.58 -9.69 -10.25
CA LYS A 2 11.18 -9.82 -11.66
C LYS A 2 10.65 -8.47 -12.17
N ARG A 3 11.00 -8.10 -13.41
CA ARG A 3 10.68 -6.78 -14.00
C ARG A 3 9.18 -6.47 -14.05
N GLU A 4 8.33 -7.50 -14.07
CA GLU A 4 6.87 -7.38 -14.14
C GLU A 4 6.22 -6.76 -12.89
N TYR A 5 6.90 -6.80 -11.72
CA TYR A 5 6.41 -6.21 -10.47
C TYR A 5 6.99 -4.83 -10.17
N ILE A 6 7.80 -4.28 -11.07
CA ILE A 6 8.36 -2.93 -10.92
C ILE A 6 7.34 -1.92 -11.45
N THR A 7 6.64 -1.26 -10.53
CA THR A 7 5.70 -0.19 -10.85
C THR A 7 6.38 1.19 -10.74
N ARG A 8 5.85 2.16 -11.49
CA ARG A 8 6.25 3.58 -11.42
C ARG A 8 5.02 4.43 -11.28
N ASN A 9 5.18 5.61 -10.68
CA ASN A 9 4.09 6.58 -10.56
C ASN A 9 3.50 6.90 -11.94
N ILE A 10 2.18 6.77 -12.07
CA ILE A 10 1.45 7.07 -13.29
C ILE A 10 1.19 8.58 -13.38
N ALA A 11 1.56 9.20 -14.50
CA ALA A 11 1.17 10.57 -14.77
C ALA A 11 -0.35 10.64 -15.05
N LEU A 12 -1.11 11.38 -14.26
CA LEU A 12 -2.58 11.44 -14.27
C LEU A 12 -3.16 12.51 -15.21
N ASP A 13 -2.29 13.28 -15.86
CA ASP A 13 -2.60 14.42 -16.74
C ASP A 13 -2.30 14.16 -18.23
N THR A 14 -1.80 12.96 -18.59
CA THR A 14 -1.41 12.61 -19.96
C THR A 14 -2.13 11.37 -20.50
N GLY A 15 -2.23 11.29 -21.82
CA GLY A 15 -2.83 10.17 -22.54
C GLY A 15 -4.30 10.42 -22.87
N ASP A 16 -5.04 9.35 -23.12
CA ASP A 16 -6.49 9.35 -23.26
C ASP A 16 -7.16 8.49 -22.17
N ALA A 17 -8.49 8.55 -22.13
CA ALA A 17 -9.33 7.84 -21.18
C ALA A 17 -9.02 6.34 -21.08
N GLU A 18 -8.97 5.64 -22.22
CA GLU A 18 -8.83 4.19 -22.25
C GLU A 18 -7.40 3.74 -21.97
N LEU A 19 -6.41 4.50 -22.46
CA LEU A 19 -5.03 4.29 -22.08
C LEU A 19 -4.86 4.46 -20.56
N LYS A 20 -5.43 5.52 -19.98
CA LYS A 20 -5.31 5.79 -18.54
C LYS A 20 -5.96 4.69 -17.71
N ARG A 21 -7.15 4.23 -18.11
CA ARG A 21 -7.84 3.10 -17.49
C ARG A 21 -6.94 1.86 -17.46
N LYS A 22 -6.33 1.53 -18.59
CA LYS A 22 -5.42 0.37 -18.69
C LYS A 22 -4.21 0.52 -17.78
N GLU A 23 -3.56 1.69 -17.76
CA GLU A 23 -2.41 1.95 -16.90
C GLU A 23 -2.77 1.82 -15.42
N ILE A 24 -3.88 2.41 -14.98
CA ILE A 24 -4.35 2.31 -13.59
C ILE A 24 -4.72 0.86 -13.23
N LYS A 25 -5.37 0.13 -14.15
CA LYS A 25 -5.71 -1.28 -13.95
C LYS A 25 -4.47 -2.16 -13.80
N GLU A 26 -3.46 -1.94 -14.64
CA GLU A 26 -2.18 -2.64 -14.53
C GLU A 26 -1.52 -2.31 -13.20
N TYR A 27 -1.48 -1.04 -12.81
CA TYR A 27 -0.89 -0.63 -11.54
C TYR A 27 -1.61 -1.20 -10.32
N PHE A 28 -2.93 -1.26 -10.34
CA PHE A 28 -3.73 -1.92 -9.32
C PHE A 28 -3.38 -3.40 -9.21
N ASN A 29 -3.48 -4.16 -10.31
CA ASN A 29 -3.27 -5.61 -10.27
C ASN A 29 -1.83 -5.98 -9.91
N THR A 30 -0.84 -5.26 -10.42
CA THR A 30 0.57 -5.50 -10.08
C THR A 30 0.84 -5.23 -8.60
N THR A 31 0.28 -4.14 -8.05
CA THR A 31 0.42 -3.81 -6.61
C THR A 31 -0.27 -4.86 -5.73
N TYR A 32 -1.51 -5.22 -6.06
CA TYR A 32 -2.31 -6.18 -5.31
C TYR A 32 -1.66 -7.56 -5.26
N GLU A 33 -1.17 -8.03 -6.41
CA GLU A 33 -0.46 -9.31 -6.51
C GLU A 33 0.89 -9.28 -5.81
N LEU A 34 1.65 -8.18 -5.92
CA LEU A 34 2.93 -8.04 -5.22
C LEU A 34 2.71 -8.09 -3.70
N TYR A 35 1.64 -7.47 -3.20
CA TYR A 35 1.28 -7.51 -1.79
C TYR A 35 0.94 -8.93 -1.33
N GLU A 36 0.11 -9.66 -2.06
CA GLU A 36 -0.19 -11.07 -1.73
C GLU A 36 1.06 -11.96 -1.75
N LYS A 37 1.95 -11.70 -2.71
CA LYS A 37 3.21 -12.42 -2.87
C LYS A 37 4.22 -12.13 -1.78
N LEU A 38 4.07 -11.03 -1.04
CA LEU A 38 4.86 -10.81 0.16
C LEU A 38 4.49 -11.82 1.25
N PHE A 39 3.22 -12.20 1.38
CA PHE A 39 2.75 -13.17 2.37
C PHE A 39 3.01 -14.63 1.97
N GLU A 40 3.32 -14.91 0.69
CA GLU A 40 3.89 -16.21 0.26
C GLU A 40 5.25 -16.50 0.95
N LEU A 41 5.87 -15.52 1.62
CA LEU A 41 7.07 -15.72 2.44
C LEU A 41 6.80 -16.42 3.77
N LEU A 42 5.57 -16.44 4.26
CA LEU A 42 5.25 -17.07 5.54
C LEU A 42 5.29 -18.59 5.41
N ALA A 43 5.96 -19.26 6.34
CA ALA A 43 6.20 -20.70 6.27
C ALA A 43 4.90 -21.54 6.35
N SER A 44 3.85 -21.00 6.98
CA SER A 44 2.53 -21.63 7.07
C SER A 44 1.43 -20.63 7.44
N ASP A 45 0.16 -21.08 7.42
CA ASP A 45 -0.99 -20.25 7.77
C ASP A 45 -0.99 -19.85 9.25
N GLU A 46 -0.39 -20.66 10.14
CA GLU A 46 -0.24 -20.33 11.56
C GLU A 46 0.57 -19.05 11.77
N VAL A 47 1.56 -18.79 10.91
CA VAL A 47 2.43 -17.61 11.01
C VAL A 47 1.66 -16.30 10.77
N PHE A 48 0.52 -16.32 10.07
CA PHE A 48 -0.30 -15.12 9.91
C PHE A 48 -0.79 -14.56 11.25
N TYR A 49 -0.88 -15.38 12.30
CA TYR A 49 -1.33 -14.93 13.61
C TYR A 49 -0.18 -14.52 14.53
N GLU A 50 1.06 -14.58 14.04
CA GLU A 50 2.22 -14.06 14.78
C GLU A 50 2.18 -12.53 14.88
N GLN A 51 2.64 -12.04 16.02
CA GLN A 51 2.78 -10.63 16.34
C GLN A 51 4.27 -10.31 16.54
N PRO A 52 5.05 -10.18 15.45
CA PRO A 52 6.50 -9.97 15.54
C PRO A 52 6.91 -8.67 16.26
N GLU A 53 6.04 -7.67 16.31
CA GLU A 53 6.24 -6.43 17.06
C GLU A 53 5.05 -6.21 18.02
N ALA A 54 5.35 -6.07 19.31
CA ALA A 54 4.33 -5.93 20.36
C ALA A 54 3.45 -4.67 20.20
N LEU A 55 3.95 -3.63 19.53
CA LEU A 55 3.23 -2.38 19.25
C LEU A 55 2.42 -2.40 17.93
N ARG A 56 2.20 -3.59 17.37
CA ARG A 56 1.57 -3.80 16.05
C ARG A 56 0.58 -4.95 16.13
N HIS A 57 -0.39 -4.98 15.22
CA HIS A 57 -1.30 -6.12 15.13
C HIS A 57 -0.59 -7.37 14.56
N PRO A 58 -1.19 -8.56 14.68
CA PRO A 58 -0.70 -9.75 13.98
C PRO A 58 -0.72 -9.61 12.46
N LEU A 59 0.06 -10.42 11.74
CA LEU A 59 0.22 -10.31 10.28
C LEU A 59 -1.11 -10.47 9.50
N ILE A 60 -2.06 -11.24 10.02
CA ILE A 60 -3.40 -11.45 9.44
C ILE A 60 -4.17 -10.13 9.32
N PHE A 61 -3.96 -9.20 10.27
CA PHE A 61 -4.54 -7.87 10.21
C PHE A 61 -4.11 -7.17 8.92
N TYR A 62 -2.79 -7.08 8.70
CA TYR A 62 -2.23 -6.40 7.54
C TYR A 62 -2.72 -7.04 6.23
N PHE A 63 -2.75 -8.38 6.18
CA PHE A 63 -3.25 -9.12 5.03
C PHE A 63 -4.71 -8.78 4.68
N GLY A 64 -5.59 -8.64 5.67
CA GLY A 64 -7.00 -8.27 5.45
C GLY A 64 -7.25 -6.75 5.31
N HIS A 65 -6.36 -5.94 5.89
CA HIS A 65 -6.51 -4.49 6.02
C HIS A 65 -6.58 -3.76 4.69
N THR A 66 -5.68 -4.06 3.75
CA THR A 66 -5.61 -3.31 2.48
C THR A 66 -6.86 -3.51 1.62
N ALA A 67 -7.38 -4.75 1.56
CA ALA A 67 -8.63 -5.05 0.87
C ALA A 67 -9.83 -4.36 1.55
N THR A 68 -9.87 -4.36 2.88
CA THR A 68 -10.88 -3.64 3.67
C THR A 68 -10.83 -2.13 3.43
N PHE A 69 -9.63 -1.56 3.31
CA PHE A 69 -9.46 -0.15 3.00
C PHE A 69 -10.11 0.22 1.66
N PHE A 70 -9.93 -0.58 0.60
CA PHE A 70 -10.61 -0.36 -0.68
C PHE A 70 -12.12 -0.30 -0.51
N ILE A 71 -12.73 -1.33 0.08
CA ILE A 71 -14.19 -1.38 0.25
C ILE A 71 -14.71 -0.21 1.07
N ASN A 72 -14.07 0.10 2.20
CA ASN A 72 -14.48 1.19 3.07
C ASN A 72 -14.37 2.56 2.37
N LYS A 73 -13.28 2.84 1.64
CA LYS A 73 -13.12 4.12 0.92
C LYS A 73 -14.05 4.22 -0.30
N LEU A 74 -14.29 3.13 -1.02
CA LEU A 74 -15.27 3.08 -2.10
C LEU A 74 -16.70 3.29 -1.59
N ASN A 75 -17.01 2.80 -0.38
CA ASN A 75 -18.30 3.01 0.28
C ASN A 75 -18.51 4.47 0.69
N VAL A 76 -17.55 5.07 1.39
CA VAL A 76 -17.63 6.46 1.83
C VAL A 76 -17.68 7.43 0.66
N SER A 77 -16.98 7.13 -0.44
CA SER A 77 -17.03 7.92 -1.68
C SER A 77 -18.26 7.65 -2.55
N LYS A 78 -19.14 6.73 -2.14
CA LYS A 78 -20.37 6.32 -2.86
C LYS A 78 -20.12 5.72 -4.24
N ILE A 79 -18.88 5.29 -4.53
CA ILE A 79 -18.53 4.57 -5.77
C ILE A 79 -19.06 3.13 -5.69
N TYR A 80 -18.98 2.50 -4.51
CA TYR A 80 -19.50 1.15 -4.27
C TYR A 80 -20.11 1.07 -2.87
N THR A 81 -21.44 0.98 -2.78
CA THR A 81 -22.15 1.10 -1.49
C THR A 81 -22.50 -0.23 -0.84
N LYS A 82 -22.19 -1.36 -1.49
CA LYS A 82 -22.44 -2.68 -0.90
C LYS A 82 -21.32 -3.05 0.04
N ARG A 83 -21.64 -3.96 0.96
CA ARG A 83 -20.70 -4.59 1.88
C ARG A 83 -20.39 -5.97 1.32
N VAL A 84 -19.12 -6.37 1.43
CA VAL A 84 -18.63 -7.70 1.06
C VAL A 84 -18.68 -8.59 2.29
N ASN A 85 -18.14 -8.10 3.42
CA ASN A 85 -18.21 -8.77 4.70
C ASN A 85 -18.10 -7.74 5.84
N ASP A 86 -19.23 -7.41 6.46
CA ASP A 86 -19.32 -6.39 7.52
C ASP A 86 -18.36 -6.65 8.69
N SER A 87 -18.17 -7.92 9.05
CA SER A 87 -17.28 -8.29 10.16
C SER A 87 -15.82 -8.02 9.80
N PHE A 88 -15.40 -8.34 8.58
CA PHE A 88 -14.03 -8.10 8.12
C PHE A 88 -13.78 -6.61 7.95
N GLU A 89 -14.75 -5.92 7.36
CA GLU A 89 -14.69 -4.48 7.14
C GLU A 89 -14.62 -3.67 8.43
N SER A 90 -15.06 -4.26 9.55
CA SER A 90 -14.89 -3.73 10.90
C SER A 90 -13.55 -4.14 11.51
N ILE A 91 -13.25 -5.43 11.62
CA ILE A 91 -12.09 -5.93 12.39
C ILE A 91 -10.75 -5.53 11.75
N PHE A 92 -10.70 -5.44 10.42
CA PHE A 92 -9.50 -5.00 9.71
C PHE A 92 -9.44 -3.48 9.53
N ALA A 93 -10.44 -2.71 9.97
CA ALA A 93 -10.40 -1.25 9.95
C ALA A 93 -9.97 -0.63 11.29
N ILE A 94 -9.63 -1.47 12.26
CA ILE A 94 -9.15 -1.05 13.57
C ILE A 94 -7.75 -0.47 13.40
N GLY A 95 -7.59 0.80 13.75
CA GLY A 95 -6.29 1.45 13.78
C GLY A 95 -5.54 1.09 15.07
N VAL A 96 -4.23 1.31 15.07
CA VAL A 96 -3.46 1.37 16.31
C VAL A 96 -3.37 2.85 16.69
N ASP A 97 -4.06 3.25 17.76
CA ASP A 97 -3.89 4.58 18.34
C ASP A 97 -2.63 4.61 19.21
N GLU A 98 -1.65 5.43 18.84
CA GLU A 98 -0.38 5.59 19.58
C GLU A 98 -0.61 6.09 21.02
N MET A 99 -1.78 6.66 21.31
CA MET A 99 -2.18 7.15 22.61
C MET A 99 -3.12 6.18 23.36
N SER A 100 -3.58 5.10 22.72
CA SER A 100 -4.48 4.09 23.28
C SER A 100 -4.06 2.67 22.88
N TRP A 101 -3.19 2.08 23.69
CA TRP A 101 -2.66 0.72 23.50
C TRP A 101 -3.67 -0.39 23.82
N ASP A 102 -4.83 -0.06 24.38
CA ASP A 102 -5.90 -1.03 24.71
C ASP A 102 -6.43 -1.75 23.45
N ASP A 103 -6.28 -1.14 22.28
CA ASP A 103 -6.65 -1.71 20.98
C ASP A 103 -5.74 -2.86 20.55
N LEU A 104 -4.63 -3.14 21.26
CA LEU A 104 -3.71 -4.24 20.94
C LEU A 104 -3.90 -5.49 21.80
N ASN A 105 -4.84 -5.51 22.75
CA ASN A 105 -5.06 -6.70 23.57
C ASN A 105 -5.58 -7.87 22.70
N PRO A 106 -4.83 -8.98 22.57
CA PRO A 106 -5.20 -10.08 21.67
C PRO A 106 -6.50 -10.79 22.08
N ASN A 107 -6.94 -10.66 23.34
CA ASN A 107 -8.22 -11.20 23.79
C ASN A 107 -9.44 -10.42 23.24
N ASN A 108 -9.21 -9.26 22.62
CA ASN A 108 -10.28 -8.43 22.09
C ASN A 108 -10.71 -8.85 20.68
N TYR A 109 -9.97 -9.74 20.00
CA TYR A 109 -10.18 -10.07 18.59
C TYR A 109 -10.17 -11.56 18.30
N GLU A 110 -11.23 -12.04 17.68
CA GLU A 110 -11.26 -13.35 17.01
C GLU A 110 -10.88 -13.14 15.54
N TRP A 111 -9.60 -13.34 15.23
CA TRP A 111 -9.11 -13.19 13.85
C TRP A 111 -9.74 -14.24 12.91
N PRO A 112 -10.18 -13.86 11.70
CA PRO A 112 -10.71 -14.81 10.73
C PRO A 112 -9.66 -15.80 10.24
N SER A 113 -10.10 -16.92 9.66
CA SER A 113 -9.19 -17.89 9.06
C SER A 113 -8.46 -17.30 7.84
N VAL A 114 -7.19 -17.65 7.65
CA VAL A 114 -6.40 -17.17 6.50
C VAL A 114 -7.11 -17.42 5.17
N GLU A 115 -7.70 -18.60 5.00
CA GLU A 115 -8.46 -18.95 3.79
C GLU A 115 -9.68 -18.03 3.56
N SER A 116 -10.41 -17.68 4.62
CA SER A 116 -11.52 -16.74 4.51
C SER A 116 -11.06 -15.33 4.12
N VAL A 117 -9.90 -14.90 4.62
CA VAL A 117 -9.30 -13.61 4.25
C VAL A 117 -8.81 -13.63 2.80
N ARG A 118 -8.21 -14.73 2.32
CA ARG A 118 -7.85 -14.92 0.90
C ARG A 118 -9.06 -14.82 -0.01
N ALA A 119 -10.15 -15.51 0.33
CA ALA A 119 -11.40 -15.47 -0.42
C ALA A 119 -11.98 -14.03 -0.46
N TYR A 120 -11.97 -13.35 0.68
CA TYR A 120 -12.39 -11.95 0.75
C TYR A 120 -11.53 -11.04 -0.14
N ARG A 121 -10.21 -11.17 -0.09
CA ARG A 121 -9.28 -10.42 -0.95
C ARG A 121 -9.57 -10.66 -2.43
N ALA A 122 -9.77 -11.91 -2.84
CA ALA A 122 -10.10 -12.26 -4.22
C ALA A 122 -11.40 -11.56 -4.69
N GLU A 123 -12.45 -11.58 -3.86
CA GLU A 123 -13.70 -10.90 -4.16
C GLU A 123 -13.53 -9.37 -4.26
N VAL A 124 -12.77 -8.76 -3.35
CA VAL A 124 -12.44 -7.32 -3.40
C VAL A 124 -11.66 -6.99 -4.67
N LYS A 125 -10.68 -7.83 -5.07
CA LYS A 125 -9.91 -7.64 -6.31
C LYS A 125 -10.81 -7.63 -7.53
N ASP A 126 -11.79 -8.53 -7.60
CA ASP A 126 -12.77 -8.58 -8.70
C ASP A 126 -13.68 -7.35 -8.70
N ILE A 127 -14.16 -6.93 -7.53
CA ILE A 127 -14.98 -5.71 -7.39
C ILE A 127 -14.22 -4.48 -7.88
N VAL A 128 -12.98 -4.28 -7.44
CA VAL A 128 -12.17 -3.12 -7.84
C VAL A 128 -11.86 -3.15 -9.33
N ASN A 129 -11.52 -4.32 -9.90
CA ASN A 129 -11.32 -4.45 -11.34
C ASN A 129 -12.61 -4.10 -12.13
N ASN A 130 -13.78 -4.58 -11.68
CA ASN A 130 -15.05 -4.25 -12.32
C ASN A 130 -15.38 -2.75 -12.25
N ILE A 131 -15.06 -2.09 -11.15
CA ILE A 131 -15.19 -0.63 -11.01
C ILE A 131 -14.24 0.06 -11.99
N ILE A 132 -12.96 -0.35 -12.04
CA ILE A 132 -11.97 0.19 -12.97
C ILE A 132 -12.41 -0.03 -14.43
N ASP A 133 -13.10 -1.12 -14.76
CA ASP A 133 -13.57 -1.37 -16.13
C ASP A 133 -14.80 -0.55 -16.52
N SER A 134 -15.66 -0.21 -15.56
CA SER A 134 -16.98 0.38 -15.84
C SER A 134 -17.10 1.88 -15.52
N MET A 135 -16.26 2.42 -14.62
CA MET A 135 -16.35 3.81 -14.19
C MET A 135 -15.93 4.76 -15.31
N ASP A 136 -16.68 5.83 -15.56
CA ASP A 136 -16.30 6.85 -16.53
C ASP A 136 -14.99 7.54 -16.11
N ILE A 137 -14.13 7.83 -17.08
CA ILE A 137 -12.84 8.46 -16.86
C ILE A 137 -12.71 9.73 -17.69
N SER A 138 -12.42 10.84 -17.01
CA SER A 138 -12.15 12.14 -17.61
C SER A 138 -10.77 12.61 -17.15
N LEU A 139 -9.95 13.06 -18.10
CA LEU A 139 -8.64 13.63 -17.82
C LEU A 139 -8.73 15.16 -17.66
N SER A 140 -7.90 15.79 -16.82
CA SER A 140 -6.93 15.15 -15.91
C SER A 140 -7.59 14.54 -14.67
N ILE A 141 -6.99 13.49 -14.11
CA ILE A 141 -7.44 12.93 -12.81
C ILE A 141 -6.81 13.76 -11.68
N GLY A 142 -7.64 14.56 -11.04
CA GLY A 142 -7.28 15.32 -9.83
C GLY A 142 -8.10 14.90 -8.61
N TRP A 143 -7.96 15.66 -7.53
CA TRP A 143 -8.57 15.38 -6.21
C TRP A 143 -10.09 15.13 -6.25
N GLU A 144 -10.81 15.87 -7.10
CA GLU A 144 -12.27 15.77 -7.23
C GLU A 144 -12.72 14.61 -8.12
N SER A 145 -11.79 13.89 -8.76
CA SER A 145 -12.10 12.74 -9.59
C SER A 145 -12.33 11.50 -8.72
N PRO A 146 -13.36 10.67 -8.99
CA PRO A 146 -13.56 9.41 -8.28
C PRO A 146 -12.37 8.45 -8.46
N TRP A 147 -11.60 8.59 -9.54
CA TRP A 147 -10.35 7.84 -9.77
C TRP A 147 -9.27 8.13 -8.72
N TRP A 148 -9.33 9.28 -8.04
CA TRP A 148 -8.41 9.59 -6.94
C TRP A 148 -8.55 8.59 -5.77
N VAL A 149 -9.76 8.05 -5.54
CA VAL A 149 -10.03 7.03 -4.53
C VAL A 149 -9.39 5.69 -4.90
N ILE A 150 -9.41 5.33 -6.19
CA ILE A 150 -8.72 4.13 -6.70
C ILE A 150 -7.21 4.27 -6.49
N MET A 151 -6.65 5.42 -6.88
CA MET A 151 -5.22 5.71 -6.66
C MET A 151 -4.84 5.69 -5.18
N MET A 152 -5.69 6.24 -4.30
CA MET A 152 -5.51 6.20 -2.85
C MET A 152 -5.42 4.77 -2.33
N GLY A 153 -6.30 3.88 -2.78
CA GLY A 153 -6.25 2.47 -2.38
C GLY A 153 -4.98 1.76 -2.85
N ILE A 154 -4.54 2.02 -4.09
CA ILE A 154 -3.29 1.45 -4.63
C ILE A 154 -2.09 1.93 -3.81
N GLU A 155 -1.93 3.24 -3.60
CA GLU A 155 -0.79 3.77 -2.84
C GLU A 155 -0.83 3.38 -1.36
N HIS A 156 -2.03 3.26 -0.77
CA HIS A 156 -2.19 2.74 0.58
C HIS A 156 -1.68 1.29 0.70
N GLU A 157 -2.01 0.42 -0.25
CA GLU A 157 -1.48 -0.95 -0.26
C GLU A 157 0.05 -0.98 -0.42
N ARG A 158 0.65 -0.01 -1.11
CA ARG A 158 2.12 0.12 -1.21
C ARG A 158 2.77 0.55 0.11
N ILE A 159 2.13 1.42 0.90
CA ILE A 159 2.57 1.74 2.28
C ILE A 159 2.54 0.47 3.14
N HIS A 160 1.48 -0.32 2.98
CA HIS A 160 1.34 -1.58 3.72
C HIS A 160 2.27 -2.68 3.22
N LEU A 161 2.67 -2.69 1.95
CA LEU A 161 3.73 -3.56 1.43
C LEU A 161 5.04 -3.32 2.19
N GLU A 162 5.45 -2.06 2.32
CA GLU A 162 6.65 -1.70 3.09
C GLU A 162 6.51 -2.09 4.57
N THR A 163 5.41 -1.69 5.20
CA THR A 163 5.14 -1.98 6.62
C THR A 163 5.17 -3.49 6.91
N SER A 164 4.45 -4.27 6.11
CA SER A 164 4.37 -5.73 6.26
C SER A 164 5.73 -6.38 6.02
N SER A 165 6.54 -5.85 5.08
CA SER A 165 7.88 -6.39 4.82
C SER A 165 8.83 -6.24 6.01
N VAL A 166 8.69 -5.13 6.75
CA VAL A 166 9.47 -4.87 7.96
C VAL A 166 9.02 -5.80 9.09
N LEU A 167 7.72 -6.03 9.24
CA LEU A 167 7.18 -6.95 10.26
C LEU A 167 7.59 -8.41 10.00
N ILE A 168 7.50 -8.86 8.75
CA ILE A 168 7.93 -10.22 8.35
C ILE A 168 9.43 -10.41 8.63
N ARG A 169 10.25 -9.37 8.43
CA ARG A 169 11.69 -9.42 8.73
C ARG A 169 12.00 -9.55 10.22
N GLN A 170 11.08 -9.23 11.12
CA GLN A 170 11.24 -9.38 12.56
C GLN A 170 10.84 -10.76 13.08
N LEU A 171 10.26 -11.62 12.23
CA LEU A 171 9.98 -13.01 12.60
C LEU A 171 11.27 -13.81 12.80
N ASP A 172 11.18 -14.85 13.63
CA ASP A 172 12.19 -15.90 13.67
C ASP A 172 12.30 -16.61 12.32
N ILE A 173 13.52 -17.03 11.97
CA ILE A 173 13.84 -17.54 10.62
C ILE A 173 13.01 -18.78 10.23
N GLU A 174 12.58 -19.57 11.21
CA GLU A 174 11.72 -20.75 11.01
C GLU A 174 10.31 -20.42 10.51
N HIS A 175 9.85 -19.18 10.69
CA HIS A 175 8.56 -18.70 10.23
C HIS A 175 8.57 -18.15 8.80
N VAL A 176 9.73 -18.13 8.13
CA VAL A 176 9.89 -17.59 6.78
C VAL A 176 10.40 -18.67 5.84
N VAL A 177 9.87 -18.74 4.63
CA VAL A 177 10.37 -19.67 3.61
C VAL A 177 11.79 -19.27 3.19
N PRO A 178 12.74 -20.21 3.13
CA PRO A 178 14.15 -19.90 2.86
C PRO A 178 14.42 -19.50 1.41
N GLU A 179 13.59 -19.99 0.48
CA GLU A 179 13.71 -19.70 -0.95
C GLU A 179 12.35 -19.31 -1.52
N HIS A 180 12.28 -18.11 -2.10
CA HIS A 180 11.10 -17.64 -2.83
C HIS A 180 11.49 -17.10 -4.21
N PRO A 181 10.78 -17.45 -5.31
CA PRO A 181 11.17 -17.06 -6.67
C PRO A 181 11.19 -15.55 -6.93
N LEU A 182 10.50 -14.75 -6.12
CA LEU A 182 10.45 -13.29 -6.24
C LEU A 182 11.33 -12.56 -5.22
N TRP A 183 11.57 -13.19 -4.08
CA TRP A 183 12.25 -12.63 -2.92
C TRP A 183 13.53 -13.41 -2.63
N SER A 184 14.34 -13.62 -3.67
CA SER A 184 15.61 -14.32 -3.54
C SER A 184 16.57 -13.53 -2.65
N ILE A 185 17.46 -14.27 -1.99
CA ILE A 185 18.55 -13.67 -1.20
C ILE A 185 19.35 -12.74 -2.11
N CYS A 186 19.67 -11.54 -1.60
CA CYS A 186 20.51 -10.60 -2.32
C CYS A 186 21.95 -11.14 -2.37
N GLU A 187 22.40 -11.56 -3.55
CA GLU A 187 23.77 -11.99 -3.80
C GLU A 187 24.72 -10.82 -4.04
N GLU A 188 24.19 -9.63 -4.30
CA GLU A 188 24.95 -8.39 -4.49
C GLU A 188 25.39 -7.80 -3.14
N PHE A 189 26.30 -8.49 -2.47
CA PHE A 189 27.00 -7.96 -1.30
C PHE A 189 28.49 -7.79 -1.63
N SER A 190 28.96 -6.55 -1.60
CA SER A 190 30.39 -6.25 -1.71
C SER A 190 31.03 -6.33 -0.33
N THR A 191 32.01 -7.22 -0.15
CA THR A 191 32.82 -7.30 1.08
C THR A 191 34.07 -6.42 1.02
N GLN A 192 34.32 -5.73 -0.11
CA GLN A 192 35.61 -5.10 -0.39
C GLN A 192 35.50 -3.63 -0.80
N GLU A 193 34.42 -3.22 -1.46
CA GLU A 193 34.25 -1.86 -1.97
C GLU A 193 32.87 -1.31 -1.63
N TYR A 194 32.84 -0.21 -0.89
CA TYR A 194 31.65 0.57 -0.59
C TYR A 194 31.87 2.03 -1.01
N PRO A 195 30.82 2.73 -1.47
CA PRO A 195 30.95 4.14 -1.80
C PRO A 195 31.35 4.93 -0.55
N GLN A 196 32.37 5.78 -0.69
CA GLN A 196 32.76 6.69 0.38
C GLN A 196 31.73 7.80 0.50
N ASN A 197 31.15 7.96 1.70
CA ASN A 197 30.23 9.06 1.98
C ASN A 197 30.95 10.40 1.79
N ARG A 198 30.32 11.31 1.05
CA ARG A 198 30.79 12.68 0.88
C ARG A 198 29.68 13.66 1.19
N LEU A 199 30.03 14.78 1.82
CA LEU A 199 29.11 15.90 1.93
C LEU A 199 28.97 16.56 0.55
N LEU A 200 27.74 16.88 0.18
CA LEU A 200 27.44 17.67 -1.01
C LEU A 200 27.10 19.08 -0.56
N SER A 201 27.84 20.07 -1.07
CA SER A 201 27.52 21.47 -0.82
C SER A 201 26.17 21.82 -1.46
N VAL A 202 25.28 22.42 -0.69
CA VAL A 202 24.00 22.96 -1.16
C VAL A 202 24.06 24.47 -0.99
N GLU A 203 24.03 25.20 -2.10
CA GLU A 203 24.07 26.66 -2.04
C GLU A 203 22.83 27.23 -1.35
N ALA A 204 23.01 28.39 -0.71
CA ALA A 204 21.91 29.12 -0.08
C ALA A 204 20.82 29.42 -1.11
N LYS A 205 19.58 29.05 -0.79
CA LYS A 205 18.45 29.23 -1.69
C LYS A 205 17.14 29.34 -0.92
N VAL A 206 16.14 29.95 -1.56
CA VAL A 206 14.76 29.81 -1.12
C VAL A 206 14.24 28.47 -1.64
N ILE A 207 13.87 27.57 -0.73
CA ILE A 207 13.17 26.33 -1.08
C ILE A 207 11.67 26.57 -0.99
N VAL A 208 10.94 25.91 -1.87
CA VAL A 208 9.47 25.84 -1.84
C VAL A 208 9.10 24.40 -1.54
N LEU A 209 8.39 24.19 -0.44
CA LEU A 209 7.82 22.90 -0.06
C LEU A 209 6.34 22.85 -0.46
N GLY A 210 5.88 21.64 -0.80
CA GLY A 210 4.50 21.37 -1.19
C GLY A 210 4.28 21.27 -2.70
N ARG A 211 3.11 20.75 -3.05
CA ARG A 211 2.66 20.49 -4.42
C ARG A 211 1.41 21.32 -4.73
N ASP A 212 1.29 21.78 -5.97
CA ASP A 212 0.05 22.38 -6.45
C ASP A 212 -1.04 21.31 -6.59
N ARG A 213 -2.21 21.59 -5.98
CA ARG A 213 -3.38 20.73 -5.99
C ARG A 213 -4.28 20.95 -7.21
N SER A 214 -4.12 22.06 -7.93
CA SER A 214 -5.03 22.44 -9.02
C SER A 214 -4.98 21.50 -10.22
N ASN A 215 -3.79 20.97 -10.54
CA ASN A 215 -3.60 20.01 -11.62
C ASN A 215 -2.44 19.06 -11.29
N PRO A 216 -2.64 18.09 -10.38
CA PRO A 216 -1.58 17.22 -9.94
C PRO A 216 -1.18 16.25 -11.06
N ARG A 217 0.11 16.27 -11.43
CA ARG A 217 0.65 15.33 -12.42
C ARG A 217 0.64 13.88 -11.91
N TYR A 218 0.80 13.65 -10.62
CA TYR A 218 0.82 12.33 -10.00
C TYR A 218 -0.13 12.32 -8.81
N TYR A 219 -0.55 11.15 -8.33
CA TYR A 219 -1.18 11.03 -7.03
C TYR A 219 -0.28 11.66 -5.93
N GLY A 220 -0.90 12.18 -4.87
CA GLY A 220 -0.23 12.67 -3.68
C GLY A 220 -1.16 12.59 -2.48
N TRP A 221 -0.59 12.41 -1.30
CA TRP A 221 -1.31 12.51 -0.04
C TRP A 221 -1.65 13.97 0.28
N ASP A 222 -2.70 14.18 1.07
CA ASP A 222 -3.17 15.52 1.47
C ASP A 222 -2.04 16.41 2.04
N ASN A 223 -1.16 15.82 2.85
CA ASN A 223 -0.01 16.48 3.48
C ASN A 223 1.09 16.92 2.50
N GLU A 224 1.06 16.46 1.25
CA GLU A 224 2.05 16.86 0.23
C GLU A 224 1.64 18.14 -0.49
N PHE A 225 0.38 18.58 -0.36
CA PHE A 225 -0.14 19.75 -1.07
C PHE A 225 -0.03 21.02 -0.25
N GLY A 226 0.02 22.15 -0.95
CA GLY A 226 0.19 23.48 -0.36
C GLY A 226 1.48 24.13 -0.83
N GLU A 227 1.80 25.30 -0.26
CA GLU A 227 3.04 26.01 -0.56
C GLU A 227 3.60 26.64 0.72
N GLU A 228 4.85 26.33 1.04
CA GLU A 228 5.60 27.00 2.10
C GLU A 228 7.02 27.33 1.63
N LYS A 229 7.51 28.54 1.94
CA LYS A 229 8.79 29.06 1.46
C LYS A 229 9.77 29.25 2.61
N PHE A 230 10.97 28.68 2.47
CA PHE A 230 12.03 28.78 3.47
C PHE A 230 13.32 29.29 2.84
N ALA A 231 13.98 30.24 3.49
CA ALA A 231 15.36 30.60 3.16
C ALA A 231 16.31 29.62 3.86
N VAL A 232 17.07 28.86 3.08
CA VAL A 232 18.07 27.91 3.57
C VAL A 232 19.44 28.54 3.36
N ALA A 233 20.23 28.63 4.42
CA ALA A 233 21.61 29.09 4.37
C ALA A 233 22.54 27.99 3.82
N ALA A 234 23.69 28.40 3.29
CA ALA A 234 24.76 27.51 2.84
C ALA A 234 25.50 26.87 4.03
#